data_AF-A0A6A7LRZ2-F1
#
_entry.id   AF-A0A6A7LRZ2-F1
#
_cell.length_a   1.000
_cell.length_b   1.000
_cell.length_c   1.000
_cell.angle_alpha   90.00
_cell.angle_beta   90.00
_cell.angle_gamma   90.00
#
_symmetry.space_group_name_H-M   'P 1'
#
loop_
_entity.id
_entity.type
_entity.pdbx_description
1 polymer ?
#
loop_
_entity_poly.entity_id
_entity_poly.type
_entity_poly.pdbx_seq_one_letter_code
_entity_poly.pdbx_strand_id
1 'polypeptide(L)'
;MEAALCSSGPEPLVRLSLAPPFRRGWASTCDGLADGSLDADALRAQFVAALPAPPAGQRPLWVIDGTTWPRPSAATSPERTYSHRVAAGIPQDGVVPGWEYQ
;
A
#
# COMPACT_ATOMS: atom_id res chain seq x y z
N MET A 1 -13.27 -1.79 5.14
CA MET A 1 -12.47 -1.72 3.90
C MET A 1 -13.27 -1.12 2.75
N GLU A 2 -14.55 -1.44 2.59
CA GLU A 2 -15.48 -0.78 1.63
C GLU A 2 -15.33 0.75 1.53
N ALA A 3 -15.23 1.46 2.66
CA ALA A 3 -15.05 2.91 2.65
C ALA A 3 -13.81 3.42 1.88
N ALA A 4 -12.69 2.68 1.93
CA ALA A 4 -11.48 3.04 1.20
C ALA A 4 -11.60 2.74 -0.30
N LEU A 5 -12.39 1.73 -0.68
CA LEU A 5 -12.68 1.40 -2.09
C LEU A 5 -13.67 2.40 -2.70
N CYS A 6 -14.57 2.98 -1.90
CA CYS A 6 -15.53 3.98 -2.33
C CYS A 6 -15.01 5.43 -2.27
N SER A 7 -13.84 5.68 -1.65
CA SER A 7 -13.26 7.02 -1.61
C SER A 7 -12.59 7.39 -2.94
N SER A 8 -12.60 8.68 -3.28
CA SER A 8 -12.00 9.20 -4.52
C SER A 8 -10.46 9.18 -4.54
N GLY A 9 -9.82 8.72 -3.47
CA GLY A 9 -8.38 8.66 -3.34
C GLY A 9 -7.93 8.31 -1.92
N PRO A 10 -6.63 8.40 -1.63
CA PRO A 10 -6.09 8.16 -0.30
C PRO A 10 -6.65 9.20 0.69
N GLU A 11 -7.36 8.73 1.71
CA GLU A 11 -7.97 9.58 2.74
C GLU A 11 -7.54 9.09 4.12
N PRO A 12 -7.34 10.01 5.09
CA PRO A 12 -7.02 9.61 6.45
C PRO A 12 -8.19 8.82 7.04
N LEU A 13 -7.89 7.88 7.93
CA LEU A 13 -8.89 7.00 8.52
C LEU A 13 -10.06 7.77 9.18
N VAL A 14 -9.79 8.97 9.73
CA VAL A 14 -10.82 9.83 10.33
C VAL A 14 -11.85 10.27 9.28
N ARG A 15 -11.40 10.55 8.06
CA ARG A 15 -12.26 10.94 6.95
C ARG A 15 -12.99 9.74 6.37
N LEU A 16 -12.31 8.59 6.27
CA LEU A 16 -12.96 7.32 5.90
C LEU A 16 -14.06 6.91 6.89
N SER A 17 -13.92 7.25 8.18
CA SER A 17 -14.95 6.95 9.19
C SER A 17 -16.27 7.69 8.99
N LEU A 18 -16.27 8.74 8.16
CA LEU A 18 -17.48 9.50 7.79
C LEU A 18 -18.20 8.91 6.56
N ALA A 19 -17.58 7.94 5.88
CA ALA A 19 -18.17 7.36 4.68
C ALA A 19 -19.37 6.46 5.04
N PRO A 20 -20.49 6.51 4.28
CA PRO A 20 -21.67 5.67 4.53
C PRO A 20 -21.41 4.16 4.71
N PRO A 21 -20.49 3.51 3.96
CA PRO A 21 -20.20 2.09 4.16
C PRO A 21 -19.33 1.79 5.39
N PHE A 22 -18.90 2.80 6.16
CA PHE A 22 -18.06 2.63 7.33
C PHE A 22 -18.90 2.17 8.54
N ARG A 23 -18.66 0.93 9.00
CA ARG A 23 -19.49 0.29 10.03
C ARG A 23 -18.94 0.41 11.46
N ARG A 24 -17.68 0.83 11.64
CA ARG A 24 -17.00 0.90 12.93
C ARG A 24 -16.89 2.35 13.43
N GLY A 25 -16.67 2.56 14.72
CA GLY A 25 -16.35 3.90 15.24
C GLY A 25 -14.89 4.27 14.97
N TRP A 26 -14.58 5.57 14.89
CA TRP A 26 -13.21 6.09 14.71
C TRP A 26 -12.19 5.42 15.64
N ALA A 27 -12.43 5.44 16.95
CA ALA A 27 -11.52 4.86 17.94
C ALA A 27 -11.23 3.37 17.69
N SER A 28 -12.25 2.58 17.37
CA SER A 28 -12.11 1.14 17.09
C SER A 28 -11.39 0.81 15.77
N THR A 29 -11.11 1.81 14.94
CA THR A 29 -10.48 1.61 13.64
C THR A 29 -8.97 1.45 13.78
N CYS A 30 -8.33 2.28 14.62
CA CYS A 30 -6.91 2.16 14.91
C CYS A 30 -6.61 0.82 15.60
N ASP A 31 -7.45 0.43 16.57
CA ASP A 31 -7.35 -0.86 17.25
C ASP A 31 -7.49 -2.01 16.26
N GLY A 32 -8.52 -1.98 15.40
CA GLY A 32 -8.72 -3.02 14.40
C GLY A 32 -7.60 -3.13 13.35
N LEU A 33 -6.87 -2.04 13.09
CA LEU A 33 -5.68 -2.04 12.23
C LEU A 33 -4.44 -2.56 12.96
N ALA A 34 -4.30 -2.24 14.24
CA ALA A 34 -3.19 -2.70 15.06
C ALA A 34 -3.29 -4.21 15.37
N ASP A 35 -4.50 -4.69 15.64
CA ASP A 35 -4.79 -6.10 15.92
C ASP A 35 -4.94 -6.93 14.65
N GLY A 36 -5.19 -6.27 13.52
CA GLY A 36 -5.38 -6.91 12.23
C GLY A 36 -4.06 -7.44 11.66
N SER A 37 -4.09 -8.67 11.17
CA SER A 37 -3.03 -9.22 10.34
C SER A 37 -3.55 -9.54 8.94
N LEU A 38 -2.66 -9.53 7.96
CA LEU A 38 -2.92 -9.98 6.61
C LEU A 38 -2.01 -11.15 6.31
N ASP A 39 -2.59 -12.25 5.84
CA ASP A 39 -1.82 -13.34 5.26
C ASP A 39 -1.43 -12.94 3.83
N ALA A 40 -0.18 -12.50 3.67
CA ALA A 40 0.33 -12.02 2.39
C ALA A 40 0.32 -13.09 1.30
N ASP A 41 0.54 -14.36 1.67
CA ASP A 41 0.57 -15.46 0.71
C ASP A 41 -0.84 -15.86 0.27
N ALA A 42 -1.79 -15.90 1.21
CA ALA A 42 -3.20 -16.09 0.88
C ALA A 42 -3.72 -14.98 -0.03
N LEU A 43 -3.37 -13.72 0.25
CA LEU A 43 -3.71 -12.59 -0.62
C LEU A 43 -3.10 -12.73 -2.00
N ARG A 44 -1.82 -13.08 -2.11
CA ARG A 44 -1.14 -13.27 -3.40
C ARG A 44 -1.81 -14.37 -4.22
N ALA A 45 -2.18 -15.48 -3.60
CA ALA A 45 -2.93 -16.56 -4.26
C ALA A 45 -4.31 -16.09 -4.76
N GLN A 46 -5.04 -15.33 -3.94
CA GLN A 46 -6.34 -14.76 -4.34
C GLN A 46 -6.21 -13.78 -5.51
N PHE A 47 -5.19 -12.93 -5.50
CA PHE A 47 -4.92 -12.02 -6.63
C PHE A 47 -4.67 -12.79 -7.92
N VAL A 48 -3.81 -13.81 -7.89
CA VAL A 48 -3.53 -14.65 -9.06
C VAL A 48 -4.79 -15.34 -9.57
N ALA A 49 -5.64 -15.86 -8.68
CA ALA A 49 -6.90 -16.50 -9.05
C ALA A 49 -7.92 -15.52 -9.67
N ALA A 50 -7.87 -14.25 -9.29
CA ALA A 50 -8.76 -13.20 -9.80
C ALA A 50 -8.26 -12.54 -11.09
N LEU A 51 -7.05 -12.85 -11.57
CA LEU A 51 -6.51 -12.25 -12.78
C LEU A 51 -7.31 -12.70 -14.02
N PRO A 52 -7.64 -11.78 -14.94
CA PRO A 52 -8.30 -12.15 -16.18
C PRO A 52 -7.38 -13.03 -17.03
N ALA A 53 -7.96 -14.06 -17.66
CA ALA A 53 -7.23 -14.88 -18.61
C ALA A 53 -6.75 -14.03 -19.80
N PRO A 54 -5.54 -14.28 -20.33
CA PRO A 54 -5.09 -13.59 -21.53
C PRO A 54 -6.03 -13.92 -22.70
N PRO A 55 -6.23 -12.99 -23.65
CA PRO A 55 -6.97 -13.27 -24.87
C PRO A 55 -6.42 -14.50 -25.58
N ALA A 56 -7.28 -15.22 -26.31
CA ALA A 56 -6.88 -16.41 -27.05
C ALA A 56 -5.68 -16.12 -27.97
N GLY A 57 -4.65 -16.96 -27.88
CA GLY A 57 -3.41 -16.81 -28.66
C GLY A 57 -2.42 -15.77 -28.11
N GLN A 58 -2.74 -15.07 -27.02
CA GLN A 58 -1.82 -14.15 -26.35
C GLN A 58 -1.19 -14.76 -25.09
N ARG A 59 -0.07 -14.19 -24.66
CA ARG A 59 0.63 -14.55 -23.43
C ARG A 59 0.48 -13.42 -22.41
N PRO A 60 0.43 -13.70 -21.10
CA PRO A 60 0.50 -12.65 -20.08
C PRO A 60 1.81 -11.86 -20.20
N LEU A 61 1.72 -10.53 -20.10
CA LEU A 61 2.87 -9.65 -19.95
C LEU A 61 2.90 -9.11 -18.53
N TRP A 62 4.02 -9.26 -17.85
CA TRP A 62 4.22 -8.77 -16.49
C TRP A 62 5.07 -7.51 -16.51
N VAL A 63 4.59 -6.45 -15.88
CA VAL A 63 5.35 -5.22 -15.64
C VAL A 63 5.79 -5.24 -14.19
N ILE A 64 7.09 -5.04 -13.96
CA ILE A 64 7.67 -4.92 -12.63
C ILE A 64 7.98 -3.44 -12.41
N ASP A 65 7.66 -2.94 -11.22
CA ASP A 65 7.96 -1.59 -10.80
C ASP A 65 8.66 -1.63 -9.43
N GLY A 66 9.69 -0.80 -9.28
CA GLY A 66 10.51 -0.67 -8.06
C GLY A 66 10.31 0.69 -7.40
N THR A 67 9.07 1.17 -7.32
CA THR A 67 8.78 2.49 -6.75
C THR A 67 9.17 2.56 -5.28
N THR A 68 10.00 3.55 -4.95
CA THR A 68 10.35 3.89 -3.57
C THR A 68 9.16 4.54 -2.86
N TRP A 69 8.84 4.04 -1.66
CA TRP A 69 7.84 4.62 -0.78
C TRP A 69 8.51 5.36 0.41
N PRO A 70 8.76 6.67 0.30
CA PRO A 70 9.47 7.42 1.33
C PRO A 70 8.62 7.61 2.60
N ARG A 71 9.18 7.22 3.74
CA ARG A 71 8.53 7.27 5.06
C ARG A 71 9.55 7.67 6.15
N PRO A 72 10.13 8.87 6.06
CA PRO A 72 11.19 9.33 6.97
C PRO A 72 10.75 9.37 8.44
N SER A 73 9.47 9.61 8.70
CA SER A 73 8.91 9.68 10.06
C SER A 73 8.59 8.30 10.68
N ALA A 74 8.72 7.19 9.93
CA ALA A 74 8.35 5.86 10.39
C ALA A 74 9.51 5.11 11.05
N ALA A 75 10.23 5.79 11.97
CA ALA A 75 11.51 5.35 12.54
C ALA A 75 11.47 3.98 13.25
N THR A 76 10.31 3.58 13.76
CA THR A 76 10.10 2.31 14.49
C THR A 76 9.44 1.22 13.64
N SER A 77 9.13 1.50 12.38
CA SER A 77 8.42 0.54 11.54
C SER A 77 9.36 -0.60 11.12
N PRO A 78 8.92 -1.86 11.22
CA PRO A 78 9.73 -3.02 10.83
C PRO A 78 10.03 -2.98 9.32
N GLU A 79 11.11 -3.66 8.93
CA GLU A 79 11.51 -3.88 7.53
C GLU A 79 11.79 -2.59 6.72
N ARG A 80 11.83 -1.42 7.37
CA ARG A 80 12.21 -0.17 6.73
C ARG A 80 13.68 -0.24 6.29
N THR A 81 13.93 0.08 5.02
CA THR A 81 15.26 0.16 4.41
C THR A 81 15.60 1.61 4.02
N TYR A 82 16.76 1.80 3.40
CA TYR A 82 17.16 3.04 2.74
C TYR A 82 17.11 2.84 1.23
N SER A 83 16.27 3.61 0.57
CA SER A 83 16.07 3.56 -0.89
C SER A 83 16.68 4.76 -1.56
N HIS A 84 17.23 4.58 -2.75
CA HIS A 84 17.76 5.68 -3.53
C HIS A 84 16.62 6.58 -4.04
N ARG A 85 16.73 7.90 -3.86
CA ARG A 85 15.76 8.86 -4.37
C ARG A 85 16.45 9.97 -5.14
N VAL A 86 16.10 10.10 -6.41
CA VAL A 86 16.53 11.23 -7.24
C VAL A 86 15.67 12.45 -6.88
N ALA A 87 16.29 13.51 -6.38
CA ALA A 87 15.68 14.83 -6.24
C ALA A 87 16.39 15.80 -7.18
N ALA A 88 15.63 16.54 -8.00
CA ALA A 88 16.21 17.56 -8.87
C ALA A 88 16.74 18.73 -8.01
N GLY A 89 17.99 19.16 -8.24
CA GLY A 89 18.60 20.28 -7.52
C GLY A 89 19.72 19.86 -6.56
N ILE A 90 19.64 20.34 -5.30
CA ILE A 90 20.72 20.28 -4.29
C ILE A 90 21.20 18.83 -4.07
N PRO A 91 22.53 18.58 -4.01
CA PRO A 91 23.05 17.30 -3.56
C PRO A 91 22.75 17.16 -2.07
N GLN A 92 21.62 16.55 -1.77
CA GLN A 92 21.27 16.01 -0.46
C GLN A 92 21.32 14.50 -0.56
N ASP A 93 21.74 13.86 0.53
CA ASP A 93 21.91 12.42 0.71
C ASP A 93 20.88 11.66 -0.16
N GLY A 94 21.34 11.04 -1.25
CA GLY A 94 20.50 10.46 -2.30
C GLY A 94 19.71 9.23 -1.87
N VAL A 95 19.46 9.09 -0.57
CA VAL A 95 18.79 7.98 0.08
C VAL A 95 17.70 8.50 1.01
N VAL A 96 16.57 7.81 1.04
CA VAL A 96 15.44 8.12 1.92
C VAL A 96 15.02 6.86 2.69
N PRO A 97 14.77 6.96 4.02
CA PRO A 97 14.20 5.85 4.75
C PRO A 97 12.78 5.54 4.24
N GLY A 98 12.50 4.27 3.98
CA GLY A 98 11.22 3.85 3.43
C GLY A 98 11.17 2.37 3.09
N TRP A 99 10.28 2.03 2.17
CA TRP A 99 10.15 0.70 1.59
C TRP A 99 10.32 0.79 0.07
N GLU A 100 10.67 -0.32 -0.54
CA GLU A 100 10.55 -0.51 -1.98
C GLU A 100 9.39 -1.46 -2.22
N TYR A 101 8.55 -1.13 -3.19
CA TYR A 101 7.56 -2.09 -3.65
C TYR A 101 8.30 -3.27 -4.30
N GLN A 102 8.01 -4.49 -3.84
CA GLN A 102 8.58 -5.74 -4.35
C GLN A 102 7.50 -6.64 -4.95
#